data_AF-A0A355T9Z2-F1
#
_entry.id   AF-A0A355T9Z2-F1
#
_cell.length_a   1.000
_cell.length_b   1.000
_cell.length_c   1.000
_cell.angle_alpha   90.00
_cell.angle_beta   90.00
_cell.angle_gamma   90.00
#
_symmetry.space_group_name_H-M   'P 1'
#
loop_
_entity.id
_entity.type
_entity.pdbx_description
1 polymer ?
#
loop_
_entity_poly.entity_id
_entity_poly.type
_entity_poly.pdbx_seq_one_letter_code
_entity_poly.pdbx_strand_id
1 'polypeptide(L)'
;MADKTRADVRRTRRPFSQKPPKVAQLSVSKKSLQKHDDEALLKLLAGLERKVSQKDPNVLNSIITVANQLAQNVDHLPRTITAFRKVAFHASENSIEEENALKSILEHAVNLFSSEDVIEAFLLVIAYTPPSSTLGDEASQRIVQHADVLPTADQSVDAFLQAADHATKESDVALDAVEGVLRHAEALETHAEICEAILQAAEYTPYGSFLRQQTAYLLFDHAGTLEIEEEKAEAFKAASIYADPTSQLEKDSTKKYIQSVGQLPSKGQRTETFIRDLELTDKDSQLYEEIKKELSKLGNVSILLEKQEKTKSRPKKRGKLIPFPQPS
;
A
#
# COMPACT_ATOMS: atom_id res chain seq x y z
N MET A 1 -80.33 32.33 26.78
CA MET A 1 -80.50 31.66 28.08
C MET A 1 -81.06 30.28 27.80
N ALA A 2 -80.22 29.25 27.80
CA ALA A 2 -80.67 27.87 27.62
C ALA A 2 -80.28 27.12 28.89
N ASP A 3 -81.30 26.67 29.62
CA ASP A 3 -81.16 25.92 30.85
C ASP A 3 -81.44 24.43 30.61
N LYS A 4 -80.74 23.65 31.42
CA LYS A 4 -80.52 22.21 31.39
C LYS A 4 -81.84 21.44 31.61
N THR A 5 -82.01 20.17 31.20
CA THR A 5 -81.45 19.03 31.96
C THR A 5 -81.78 17.66 31.32
N ARG A 6 -80.75 16.80 31.34
CA ARG A 6 -80.70 15.34 31.66
C ARG A 6 -81.63 14.33 30.96
N ALA A 7 -80.99 13.41 30.25
CA ALA A 7 -81.19 11.98 30.45
C ALA A 7 -79.88 11.21 30.17
N ASP A 8 -79.46 10.43 31.16
CA ASP A 8 -78.32 9.51 31.24
C ASP A 8 -78.94 8.34 32.04
N VAL A 9 -78.88 7.03 31.76
CA VAL A 9 -77.88 6.13 31.18
C VAL A 9 -78.61 4.80 30.87
N ARG A 10 -78.26 4.08 29.80
CA ARG A 10 -77.84 2.65 29.86
C ARG A 10 -77.31 2.08 28.54
N ARG A 11 -75.97 2.07 28.50
CA ARG A 11 -75.00 1.25 27.75
C ARG A 11 -75.52 -0.05 27.12
N THR A 12 -75.17 -0.27 25.86
CA THR A 12 -74.44 -1.47 25.41
C THR A 12 -73.37 -1.07 24.38
N ARG A 13 -72.12 -1.49 24.63
CA ARG A 13 -70.95 -1.27 23.77
C ARG A 13 -70.94 -2.35 22.67
N ARG A 14 -70.74 -1.97 21.41
CA ARG A 14 -70.19 -2.84 20.36
C ARG A 14 -68.89 -2.21 19.83
N PRO A 15 -67.77 -2.94 19.79
CA PRO A 15 -66.55 -2.46 19.16
C PRO A 15 -66.59 -2.69 17.65
N PHE A 16 -66.05 -1.72 16.92
CA PHE A 16 -65.74 -1.82 15.49
C PHE A 16 -64.68 -2.90 15.28
N SER A 17 -65.02 -3.96 14.54
CA SER A 17 -64.06 -4.94 14.03
C SER A 17 -63.73 -4.58 12.57
N GLN A 18 -62.66 -3.83 12.36
CA GLN A 18 -62.00 -3.74 11.06
C GLN A 18 -61.05 -4.93 10.95
N LYS A 19 -61.24 -5.76 9.93
CA LYS A 19 -60.32 -6.84 9.57
C LYS A 19 -58.97 -6.23 9.14
N PRO A 20 -57.82 -6.75 9.60
CA PRO A 20 -56.52 -6.39 9.04
C PRO A 20 -56.36 -7.01 7.64
N PRO A 21 -55.55 -6.40 6.74
CA PRO A 21 -55.28 -6.95 5.43
C PRO A 21 -54.48 -8.26 5.55
N LYS A 22 -54.78 -9.21 4.64
CA LYS A 22 -54.09 -10.49 4.49
C LYS A 22 -52.60 -10.25 4.23
N VAL A 23 -51.74 -10.68 5.16
CA VAL A 23 -50.33 -10.95 4.89
C VAL A 23 -50.29 -12.20 4.00
N ALA A 24 -49.97 -12.03 2.72
CA ALA A 24 -49.70 -13.14 1.84
C ALA A 24 -48.36 -13.77 2.27
N GLN A 25 -48.42 -14.89 2.98
CA GLN A 25 -47.27 -15.79 3.11
C GLN A 25 -47.02 -16.44 1.75
N LEU A 26 -46.05 -15.91 1.00
CA LEU A 26 -45.51 -16.55 -0.19
C LEU A 26 -44.40 -17.52 0.24
N SER A 27 -44.77 -18.77 0.45
CA SER A 27 -43.84 -19.88 0.38
C SER A 27 -43.55 -20.19 -1.09
N VAL A 28 -42.51 -19.60 -1.64
CA VAL A 28 -42.06 -19.84 -3.02
C VAL A 28 -40.55 -20.10 -3.01
N SER A 29 -40.16 -21.13 -3.76
CA SER A 29 -38.80 -21.70 -3.86
C SER A 29 -37.69 -20.65 -3.93
N LYS A 30 -36.66 -20.82 -3.08
CA LYS A 30 -35.54 -19.87 -2.83
C LYS A 30 -34.79 -19.40 -4.09
N LYS A 31 -34.84 -20.13 -5.21
CA LYS A 31 -34.08 -19.78 -6.43
C LYS A 31 -34.76 -18.77 -7.36
N SER A 32 -36.07 -18.54 -7.24
CA SER A 32 -36.83 -17.67 -8.17
C SER A 32 -37.34 -16.37 -7.56
N LEU A 33 -37.23 -16.17 -6.24
CA LEU A 33 -37.56 -14.89 -5.59
C LEU A 33 -36.38 -13.91 -5.53
N GLN A 34 -35.16 -14.42 -5.32
CA GLN A 34 -33.98 -13.57 -5.13
C GLN A 34 -33.70 -12.67 -6.34
N LYS A 35 -33.89 -13.17 -7.57
CA LYS A 35 -33.64 -12.40 -8.80
C LYS A 35 -34.53 -11.17 -8.97
N HIS A 36 -35.80 -11.24 -8.55
CA HIS A 36 -36.72 -10.10 -8.69
C HIS A 36 -36.40 -8.99 -7.68
N ASP A 37 -35.94 -9.36 -6.49
CA ASP A 37 -35.48 -8.42 -5.48
C ASP A 37 -34.12 -7.82 -5.85
N ASP A 38 -33.19 -8.63 -6.38
CA ASP A 38 -31.87 -8.17 -6.85
C ASP A 38 -31.99 -7.16 -8.00
N GLU A 39 -32.88 -7.40 -8.98
CA GLU A 39 -33.07 -6.45 -10.10
C GLU A 39 -33.63 -5.10 -9.62
N ALA A 40 -34.51 -5.10 -8.61
CA ALA A 40 -35.02 -3.90 -7.99
C ALA A 40 -33.92 -3.16 -7.21
N LEU A 41 -33.09 -3.89 -6.46
CA LEU A 41 -31.93 -3.36 -5.74
C LEU A 41 -30.90 -2.79 -6.70
N LEU A 42 -30.63 -3.43 -7.83
CA LEU A 42 -29.72 -2.90 -8.87
C LEU A 42 -30.23 -1.60 -9.47
N LYS A 43 -31.54 -1.51 -9.77
CA LYS A 43 -32.15 -0.25 -10.26
C LYS A 43 -32.06 0.86 -9.22
N LEU A 44 -32.29 0.52 -7.95
CA LEU A 44 -32.15 1.45 -6.84
C LEU A 44 -30.71 1.93 -6.68
N LEU A 45 -29.75 1.00 -6.67
CA LEU A 45 -28.32 1.29 -6.60
C LEU A 45 -27.87 2.22 -7.73
N ALA A 46 -28.25 1.90 -8.96
CA ALA A 46 -27.96 2.76 -10.12
C ALA A 46 -28.60 4.15 -10.00
N GLY A 47 -29.78 4.26 -9.39
CA GLY A 47 -30.43 5.53 -9.10
C GLY A 47 -29.72 6.34 -8.01
N LEU A 48 -29.22 5.68 -6.97
CA LEU A 48 -28.45 6.28 -5.88
C LEU A 48 -27.05 6.72 -6.33
N GLU A 49 -26.35 5.89 -7.09
CA GLU A 49 -25.02 6.23 -7.65
C GLU A 49 -25.06 7.50 -8.51
N ARG A 50 -26.16 7.77 -9.23
CA ARG A 50 -26.31 9.02 -10.00
C ARG A 50 -26.42 10.26 -9.11
N LYS A 51 -26.81 10.09 -7.84
CA LYS A 51 -27.02 11.17 -6.86
C LYS A 51 -25.79 11.41 -5.97
N VAL A 52 -24.75 10.57 -6.07
CA VAL A 52 -23.54 10.59 -5.22
C VAL A 52 -22.69 11.86 -5.35
N SER A 53 -22.98 12.73 -6.31
CA SER A 53 -22.24 13.97 -6.54
C SER A 53 -22.24 14.98 -5.38
N GLN A 54 -23.00 14.78 -4.29
CA GLN A 54 -23.23 15.79 -3.26
C GLN A 54 -22.57 15.54 -1.89
N LYS A 55 -21.71 14.51 -1.73
CA LYS A 55 -21.16 14.09 -0.42
C LYS A 55 -22.23 13.95 0.68
N ASP A 56 -23.48 13.64 0.31
CA ASP A 56 -24.60 13.49 1.25
C ASP A 56 -24.47 12.15 1.99
N PRO A 57 -24.24 12.14 3.32
CA PRO A 57 -24.09 10.92 4.09
C PRO A 57 -25.28 9.96 3.98
N ASN A 58 -26.50 10.48 3.78
CA ASN A 58 -27.68 9.62 3.64
C ASN A 58 -27.67 8.83 2.32
N VAL A 59 -27.21 9.46 1.25
CA VAL A 59 -27.07 8.82 -0.07
C VAL A 59 -25.96 7.77 0.00
N LEU A 60 -24.82 8.10 0.60
CA LEU A 60 -23.70 7.18 0.78
C LEU A 60 -24.10 5.96 1.61
N ASN A 61 -24.73 6.16 2.78
CA ASN A 61 -25.22 5.07 3.62
C ASN A 61 -26.27 4.19 2.93
N SER A 62 -27.15 4.80 2.12
CA SER A 62 -28.12 4.03 1.31
C SER A 62 -27.43 3.15 0.27
N ILE A 63 -26.37 3.66 -0.35
CA ILE A 63 -25.56 2.88 -1.29
C ILE A 63 -24.86 1.73 -0.58
N ILE A 64 -24.21 1.99 0.56
CA ILE A 64 -23.54 0.95 1.34
C ILE A 64 -24.54 -0.17 1.69
N THR A 65 -25.74 0.19 2.14
CA THR A 65 -26.78 -0.77 2.53
C THR A 65 -27.23 -1.64 1.35
N VAL A 66 -27.57 -1.01 0.22
CA VAL A 66 -28.05 -1.73 -0.97
C VAL A 66 -26.93 -2.58 -1.59
N ALA A 67 -25.71 -2.03 -1.66
CA ALA A 67 -24.54 -2.72 -2.19
C ALA A 67 -24.19 -3.95 -1.34
N ASN A 68 -24.23 -3.86 0.01
CA ASN A 68 -24.00 -5.00 0.91
C ASN A 68 -25.05 -6.11 0.73
N GLN A 69 -26.31 -5.76 0.48
CA GLN A 69 -27.34 -6.76 0.19
C GLN A 69 -27.05 -7.48 -1.13
N LEU A 70 -26.63 -6.75 -2.15
CA LEU A 70 -26.27 -7.30 -3.45
C LEU A 70 -24.95 -8.09 -3.42
N ALA A 71 -24.02 -7.76 -2.51
CA ALA A 71 -22.71 -8.40 -2.37
C ALA A 71 -22.79 -9.91 -2.11
N GLN A 72 -23.90 -10.37 -1.53
CA GLN A 72 -24.16 -11.78 -1.26
C GLN A 72 -24.35 -12.60 -2.54
N ASN A 73 -24.61 -11.94 -3.66
CA ASN A 73 -24.74 -12.56 -4.96
C ASN A 73 -23.49 -12.27 -5.81
N VAL A 74 -22.74 -13.33 -6.12
CA VAL A 74 -21.48 -13.27 -6.89
C VAL A 74 -21.69 -12.61 -8.25
N ASP A 75 -22.85 -12.80 -8.90
CA ASP A 75 -23.17 -12.18 -10.19
C ASP A 75 -23.24 -10.64 -10.13
N HIS A 76 -23.40 -10.06 -8.94
CA HIS A 76 -23.54 -8.61 -8.73
C HIS A 76 -22.34 -7.99 -8.03
N LEU A 77 -21.41 -8.82 -7.56
CA LEU A 77 -20.27 -8.40 -6.77
C LEU A 77 -19.38 -7.35 -7.45
N PRO A 78 -19.02 -7.45 -8.75
CA PRO A 78 -18.25 -6.40 -9.42
C PRO A 78 -18.95 -5.04 -9.39
N ARG A 79 -20.28 -5.04 -9.54
CA ARG A 79 -21.10 -3.83 -9.51
C ARG A 79 -21.18 -3.24 -8.10
N THR A 80 -21.30 -4.10 -7.10
CA THR A 80 -21.29 -3.75 -5.69
C THR A 80 -19.98 -3.09 -5.28
N ILE A 81 -18.83 -3.67 -5.66
CA ILE A 81 -17.50 -3.09 -5.37
C ILE A 81 -17.32 -1.74 -6.07
N THR A 82 -17.80 -1.62 -7.31
CA THR A 82 -17.82 -0.32 -8.01
C THR A 82 -18.61 0.74 -7.23
N ALA A 83 -19.72 0.35 -6.59
CA ALA A 83 -20.51 1.25 -5.78
C ALA A 83 -19.79 1.64 -4.48
N PHE A 84 -19.14 0.70 -3.78
CA PHE A 84 -18.32 1.01 -2.60
C PHE A 84 -17.13 1.90 -2.95
N ARG A 85 -16.47 1.69 -4.09
CA ARG A 85 -15.40 2.58 -4.60
C ARG A 85 -15.89 4.01 -4.73
N LYS A 86 -17.09 4.22 -5.27
CA LYS A 86 -17.69 5.56 -5.36
C LYS A 86 -17.99 6.15 -3.99
N VAL A 87 -18.42 5.33 -3.03
CA VAL A 87 -18.62 5.79 -1.66
C VAL A 87 -17.32 6.26 -1.05
N ALA A 88 -16.25 5.45 -1.11
CA ALA A 88 -14.93 5.82 -0.61
C ALA A 88 -14.42 7.13 -1.25
N PHE A 89 -14.58 7.28 -2.58
CA PHE A 89 -14.16 8.49 -3.29
C PHE A 89 -14.91 9.77 -2.86
N HIS A 90 -16.21 9.67 -2.56
CA HIS A 90 -17.04 10.85 -2.27
C HIS A 90 -17.26 11.11 -0.78
N ALA A 91 -17.01 10.15 0.08
CA ALA A 91 -17.04 10.34 1.52
C ALA A 91 -16.06 11.45 1.94
N SER A 92 -16.29 12.03 3.12
CA SER A 92 -15.23 12.82 3.76
C SER A 92 -14.16 11.86 4.25
N GLU A 93 -12.90 12.22 4.04
CA GLU A 93 -11.75 11.43 4.50
C GLU A 93 -11.90 11.04 5.98
N ASN A 94 -11.68 9.77 6.30
CA ASN A 94 -11.84 9.17 7.63
C ASN A 94 -13.30 9.18 8.15
N SER A 95 -14.31 9.16 7.27
CA SER A 95 -15.70 8.99 7.71
C SER A 95 -16.06 7.52 7.93
N ILE A 96 -17.12 7.31 8.71
CA ILE A 96 -17.68 5.98 8.97
C ILE A 96 -18.19 5.35 7.67
N GLU A 97 -18.75 6.15 6.74
CA GLU A 97 -19.20 5.68 5.43
C GLU A 97 -18.03 5.16 4.58
N GLU A 98 -16.91 5.88 4.57
CA GLU A 98 -15.69 5.44 3.89
C GLU A 98 -15.19 4.13 4.50
N GLU A 99 -14.98 4.11 5.83
CA GLU A 99 -14.48 2.93 6.53
C GLU A 99 -15.37 1.71 6.31
N ASN A 100 -16.69 1.87 6.35
CA ASN A 100 -17.63 0.80 6.08
C ASN A 100 -17.56 0.32 4.63
N ALA A 101 -17.43 1.23 3.65
CA ALA A 101 -17.28 0.86 2.25
C ALA A 101 -15.98 0.07 2.01
N LEU A 102 -14.87 0.49 2.61
CA LEU A 102 -13.58 -0.19 2.50
C LEU A 102 -13.60 -1.57 3.18
N LYS A 103 -14.22 -1.72 4.36
CA LYS A 103 -14.45 -3.02 5.00
C LYS A 103 -15.29 -3.96 4.13
N SER A 104 -16.37 -3.45 3.56
CA SER A 104 -17.22 -4.23 2.64
C SER A 104 -16.45 -4.67 1.39
N ILE A 105 -15.53 -3.84 0.88
CA ILE A 105 -14.65 -4.25 -0.21
C ILE A 105 -13.75 -5.42 0.23
N LEU A 106 -13.07 -5.31 1.38
CA LEU A 106 -12.23 -6.40 1.91
C LEU A 106 -12.98 -7.72 2.10
N GLU A 107 -14.19 -7.65 2.66
CA GLU A 107 -15.00 -8.84 2.95
C GLU A 107 -15.41 -9.57 1.67
N HIS A 108 -15.78 -8.82 0.63
CA HIS A 108 -16.42 -9.41 -0.54
C HIS A 108 -15.49 -9.62 -1.73
N ALA A 109 -14.39 -8.87 -1.85
CA ALA A 109 -13.47 -8.92 -2.99
C ALA A 109 -12.98 -10.33 -3.32
N VAL A 110 -12.70 -11.17 -2.31
CA VAL A 110 -12.23 -12.56 -2.49
C VAL A 110 -13.16 -13.45 -3.33
N ASN A 111 -14.42 -13.05 -3.50
CA ASN A 111 -15.41 -13.81 -4.26
C ASN A 111 -15.52 -13.33 -5.73
N LEU A 112 -14.70 -12.37 -6.15
CA LEU A 112 -14.65 -11.93 -7.54
C LEU A 112 -14.12 -13.05 -8.46
N PHE A 113 -14.46 -12.94 -9.74
CA PHE A 113 -14.19 -14.01 -10.71
C PHE A 113 -12.74 -14.04 -11.20
N SER A 114 -12.04 -12.91 -11.20
CA SER A 114 -10.64 -12.81 -11.65
C SER A 114 -9.73 -12.40 -10.50
N SER A 115 -8.50 -12.93 -10.48
CA SER A 115 -7.49 -12.52 -9.50
C SER A 115 -7.11 -11.05 -9.63
N GLU A 116 -7.16 -10.49 -10.84
CA GLU A 116 -6.92 -9.07 -11.10
C GLU A 116 -7.95 -8.19 -10.39
N ASP A 117 -9.25 -8.50 -10.53
CA ASP A 117 -10.31 -7.73 -9.86
C ASP A 117 -10.18 -7.83 -8.34
N VAL A 118 -9.81 -9.02 -7.82
CA VAL A 118 -9.58 -9.25 -6.38
C VAL A 118 -8.48 -8.32 -5.88
N ILE A 119 -7.34 -8.27 -6.58
CA ILE A 119 -6.20 -7.46 -6.20
C ILE A 119 -6.50 -5.97 -6.36
N GLU A 120 -7.12 -5.53 -7.46
CA GLU A 120 -7.52 -4.12 -7.65
C GLU A 120 -8.42 -3.65 -6.50
N ALA A 121 -9.34 -4.50 -6.03
CA ALA A 121 -10.20 -4.19 -4.90
C ALA A 121 -9.42 -4.00 -3.59
N PHE A 122 -8.38 -4.79 -3.32
CA PHE A 122 -7.54 -4.61 -2.14
C PHE A 122 -6.59 -3.42 -2.25
N LEU A 123 -6.01 -3.18 -3.42
CA LEU A 123 -5.18 -1.99 -3.67
C LEU A 123 -5.99 -0.70 -3.49
N LEU A 124 -7.28 -0.73 -3.85
CA LEU A 124 -8.19 0.37 -3.55
C LEU A 124 -8.33 0.60 -2.05
N VAL A 125 -8.37 -0.44 -1.22
CA VAL A 125 -8.45 -0.27 0.25
C VAL A 125 -7.16 0.34 0.79
N ILE A 126 -6.01 -0.10 0.30
CA ILE A 126 -4.71 0.50 0.62
C ILE A 126 -4.70 2.00 0.26
N ALA A 127 -5.12 2.37 -0.94
CA ALA A 127 -5.08 3.75 -1.43
C ALA A 127 -5.93 4.76 -0.62
N TYR A 128 -6.95 4.29 0.10
CA TYR A 128 -7.84 5.14 0.91
C TYR A 128 -7.64 4.95 2.42
N THR A 129 -6.63 4.19 2.83
CA THR A 129 -6.29 4.04 4.24
C THR A 129 -4.95 4.70 4.51
N PRO A 130 -4.70 5.20 5.74
CA PRO A 130 -3.36 5.59 6.12
C PRO A 130 -2.42 4.37 6.09
N PRO A 131 -1.14 4.54 5.71
CA PRO A 131 -0.13 3.50 5.86
C PRO A 131 -0.09 2.97 7.30
N SER A 132 0.15 1.66 7.45
CA SER A 132 0.21 0.98 8.75
C SER A 132 -1.09 1.08 9.58
N SER A 133 -2.23 1.37 8.94
CA SER A 133 -3.54 1.25 9.59
C SER A 133 -3.98 -0.21 9.64
N THR A 134 -4.83 -0.59 10.60
CA THR A 134 -5.34 -1.97 10.71
C THR A 134 -6.04 -2.44 9.43
N LEU A 135 -6.80 -1.55 8.79
CA LEU A 135 -7.51 -1.87 7.55
C LEU A 135 -6.54 -1.97 6.36
N GLY A 136 -5.51 -1.12 6.33
CA GLY A 136 -4.43 -1.19 5.34
C GLY A 136 -3.60 -2.46 5.47
N ASP A 137 -3.18 -2.82 6.68
CA ASP A 137 -2.44 -4.06 6.95
C ASP A 137 -3.27 -5.30 6.59
N GLU A 138 -4.59 -5.29 6.88
CA GLU A 138 -5.47 -6.37 6.45
C GLU A 138 -5.55 -6.46 4.91
N ALA A 139 -5.65 -5.32 4.22
CA ALA A 139 -5.62 -5.29 2.76
C ALA A 139 -4.29 -5.79 2.17
N SER A 140 -3.15 -5.35 2.72
CA SER A 140 -1.82 -5.83 2.34
C SER A 140 -1.70 -7.34 2.54
N GLN A 141 -2.18 -7.86 3.67
CA GLN A 141 -2.17 -9.30 3.94
C GLN A 141 -3.02 -10.08 2.93
N ARG A 142 -4.16 -9.52 2.50
CA ARG A 142 -4.99 -10.13 1.45
C ARG A 142 -4.32 -10.10 0.08
N ILE A 143 -3.61 -9.02 -0.26
CA ILE A 143 -2.81 -8.95 -1.48
C ILE A 143 -1.75 -10.04 -1.47
N VAL A 144 -1.01 -10.19 -0.37
CA VAL A 144 0.01 -11.24 -0.22
C VAL A 144 -0.57 -12.64 -0.46
N GLN A 145 -1.80 -12.90 -0.01
CA GLN A 145 -2.47 -14.21 -0.18
C GLN A 145 -2.93 -14.50 -1.62
N HIS A 146 -3.11 -13.47 -2.44
CA HIS A 146 -3.78 -13.60 -3.74
C HIS A 146 -2.91 -13.17 -4.94
N ALA A 147 -1.82 -12.43 -4.73
CA ALA A 147 -0.99 -11.88 -5.80
C ALA A 147 -0.22 -12.97 -6.58
N ASP A 148 0.03 -14.14 -5.99
CA ASP A 148 0.73 -15.27 -6.63
C ASP A 148 0.01 -15.84 -7.87
N VAL A 149 -1.30 -15.58 -8.01
CA VAL A 149 -2.12 -16.11 -9.11
C VAL A 149 -2.53 -15.03 -10.13
N LEU A 150 -1.83 -13.90 -10.13
CA LEU A 150 -2.02 -12.90 -11.18
C LEU A 150 -1.50 -13.41 -12.54
N PRO A 151 -2.06 -12.95 -13.67
CA PRO A 151 -1.72 -13.48 -14.98
C PRO A 151 -0.25 -13.29 -15.43
N THR A 152 0.42 -12.26 -14.92
CA THR A 152 1.79 -11.92 -15.29
C THR A 152 2.65 -11.66 -14.05
N ALA A 153 3.94 -11.95 -14.16
CA ALA A 153 4.90 -11.71 -13.08
C ALA A 153 4.99 -10.22 -12.70
N ASP A 154 4.91 -9.32 -13.68
CA ASP A 154 4.93 -7.87 -13.46
C ASP A 154 3.77 -7.42 -12.58
N GLN A 155 2.55 -7.92 -12.84
CA GLN A 155 1.40 -7.66 -11.98
C GLN A 155 1.57 -8.22 -10.56
N SER A 156 2.12 -9.43 -10.43
CA SER A 156 2.43 -10.01 -9.11
C SER A 156 3.43 -9.15 -8.34
N VAL A 157 4.52 -8.75 -8.98
CA VAL A 157 5.58 -7.93 -8.40
C VAL A 157 5.03 -6.57 -7.93
N ASP A 158 4.30 -5.86 -8.80
CA ASP A 158 3.70 -4.57 -8.46
C ASP A 158 2.73 -4.69 -7.27
N ALA A 159 1.88 -5.72 -7.26
CA ALA A 159 0.96 -5.96 -6.15
C ALA A 159 1.70 -6.22 -4.83
N PHE A 160 2.75 -7.05 -4.84
CA PHE A 160 3.55 -7.30 -3.64
C PHE A 160 4.31 -6.05 -3.18
N LEU A 161 4.88 -5.26 -4.08
CA LEU A 161 5.55 -4.01 -3.73
C LEU A 161 4.59 -3.02 -3.06
N GLN A 162 3.39 -2.84 -3.60
CA GLN A 162 2.36 -2.00 -2.99
C GLN A 162 1.91 -2.51 -1.62
N ALA A 163 1.81 -3.84 -1.44
CA ALA A 163 1.51 -4.43 -0.14
C ALA A 163 2.64 -4.17 0.88
N ALA A 164 3.90 -4.30 0.47
CA ALA A 164 5.07 -4.04 1.32
C ALA A 164 5.18 -2.57 1.73
N ASP A 165 4.92 -1.64 0.79
CA ASP A 165 4.98 -0.21 1.04
C ASP A 165 3.94 0.27 2.04
N HIS A 166 2.73 -0.28 1.95
CA HIS A 166 1.64 0.14 2.82
C HIS A 166 1.64 -0.54 4.19
N ALA A 167 2.16 -1.76 4.24
CA ALA A 167 2.22 -2.54 5.48
C ALA A 167 3.11 -1.85 6.50
N THR A 168 2.87 -2.14 7.78
CA THR A 168 3.79 -1.74 8.85
C THR A 168 5.21 -2.25 8.54
N LYS A 169 6.20 -1.35 8.55
CA LYS A 169 7.59 -1.70 8.21
C LYS A 169 8.13 -2.81 9.10
N GLU A 170 8.84 -3.77 8.51
CA GLU A 170 9.39 -4.98 9.17
C GLU A 170 8.33 -5.92 9.79
N SER A 171 7.04 -5.73 9.48
CA SER A 171 5.99 -6.70 9.85
C SER A 171 6.08 -7.97 9.01
N ASP A 172 5.53 -9.07 9.52
CA ASP A 172 5.42 -10.34 8.78
C ASP A 172 4.76 -10.13 7.40
N VAL A 173 3.75 -9.25 7.30
CA VAL A 173 3.10 -8.91 6.03
C VAL A 173 4.06 -8.27 5.03
N ALA A 174 4.87 -7.30 5.50
CA ALA A 174 5.86 -6.65 4.64
C ALA A 174 6.95 -7.63 4.19
N LEU A 175 7.37 -8.55 5.08
CA LEU A 175 8.38 -9.56 4.76
C LEU A 175 7.86 -10.63 3.80
N ASP A 176 6.63 -11.11 4.00
CA ASP A 176 5.96 -12.04 3.08
C ASP A 176 5.77 -11.40 1.70
N ALA A 177 5.46 -10.10 1.66
CA ALA A 177 5.37 -9.35 0.42
C ALA A 177 6.72 -9.26 -0.30
N VAL A 178 7.82 -8.96 0.43
CA VAL A 178 9.19 -9.00 -0.13
C VAL A 178 9.52 -10.39 -0.69
N GLU A 179 9.19 -11.47 0.04
CA GLU A 179 9.36 -12.84 -0.46
C GLU A 179 8.58 -13.08 -1.75
N GLY A 180 7.36 -12.54 -1.84
CA GLY A 180 6.55 -12.55 -3.06
C GLY A 180 7.26 -11.85 -4.22
N VAL A 181 7.79 -10.65 -4.01
CA VAL A 181 8.58 -9.94 -5.04
C VAL A 181 9.75 -10.79 -5.50
N LEU A 182 10.57 -11.31 -4.59
CA LEU A 182 11.75 -12.11 -4.94
C LEU A 182 11.41 -13.36 -5.75
N ARG A 183 10.27 -13.99 -5.46
CA ARG A 183 9.80 -15.20 -6.15
C ARG A 183 9.38 -14.92 -7.59
N HIS A 184 8.74 -13.78 -7.85
CA HIS A 184 8.21 -13.44 -9.18
C HIS A 184 9.15 -12.57 -10.00
N ALA A 185 10.10 -11.86 -9.37
CA ALA A 185 11.04 -11.00 -10.07
C ALA A 185 11.81 -11.75 -11.15
N GLU A 186 12.30 -12.98 -10.90
CA GLU A 186 13.04 -13.77 -11.91
C GLU A 186 12.24 -14.08 -13.19
N ALA A 187 10.91 -13.94 -13.18
CA ALA A 187 10.04 -14.15 -14.32
C ALA A 187 9.73 -12.86 -15.13
N LEU A 188 10.31 -11.72 -14.74
CA LEU A 188 10.23 -10.47 -15.51
C LEU A 188 11.03 -10.56 -16.82
N GLU A 189 10.70 -9.70 -17.78
CA GLU A 189 11.22 -9.82 -19.16
C GLU A 189 12.70 -9.47 -19.25
N THR A 190 13.16 -8.49 -18.46
CA THR A 190 14.52 -7.95 -18.55
C THR A 190 15.24 -7.94 -17.20
N HIS A 191 16.56 -8.11 -17.22
CA HIS A 191 17.37 -8.00 -16.01
C HIS A 191 17.30 -6.62 -15.33
N ALA A 192 17.01 -5.55 -16.09
CA ALA A 192 16.80 -4.22 -15.54
C ALA A 192 15.57 -4.19 -14.62
N GLU A 193 14.44 -4.72 -15.10
CA GLU A 193 13.19 -4.84 -14.31
C GLU A 193 13.40 -5.74 -13.09
N ILE A 194 14.14 -6.85 -13.24
CA ILE A 194 14.49 -7.74 -12.13
C ILE A 194 15.25 -6.96 -11.04
N CYS A 195 16.31 -6.24 -11.42
CA CYS A 195 17.11 -5.46 -10.49
C CYS A 195 16.29 -4.36 -9.81
N GLU A 196 15.43 -3.66 -10.55
CA GLU A 196 14.57 -2.61 -10.02
C GLU A 196 13.59 -3.16 -8.98
N ALA A 197 12.89 -4.24 -9.29
CA ALA A 197 11.95 -4.88 -8.38
C ALA A 197 12.64 -5.34 -7.08
N ILE A 198 13.79 -6.00 -7.18
CA ILE A 198 14.54 -6.46 -6.01
C ILE A 198 15.07 -5.27 -5.20
N LEU A 199 15.54 -4.21 -5.86
CA LEU A 199 16.03 -3.00 -5.20
C LEU A 199 14.95 -2.34 -4.34
N GLN A 200 13.75 -2.18 -4.91
CA GLN A 200 12.60 -1.65 -4.17
C GLN A 200 12.24 -2.55 -2.99
N ALA A 201 12.20 -3.87 -3.19
CA ALA A 201 11.92 -4.82 -2.11
C ALA A 201 12.98 -4.81 -0.98
N ALA A 202 14.24 -4.55 -1.32
CA ALA A 202 15.34 -4.54 -0.36
C ALA A 202 15.17 -3.47 0.75
N GLU A 203 14.46 -2.38 0.49
CA GLU A 203 14.20 -1.30 1.46
C GLU A 203 13.39 -1.74 2.70
N TYR A 204 12.60 -2.80 2.53
CA TYR A 204 11.76 -3.38 3.57
C TYR A 204 12.45 -4.52 4.32
N THR A 205 13.66 -4.94 3.90
CA THR A 205 14.39 -6.03 4.55
C THR A 205 15.14 -5.58 5.81
N PRO A 206 14.94 -6.23 6.97
CA PRO A 206 15.64 -5.90 8.20
C PRO A 206 17.14 -6.17 8.07
N TYR A 207 17.93 -5.33 8.74
CA TYR A 207 19.38 -5.49 8.77
C TYR A 207 19.79 -6.85 9.36
N GLY A 208 20.73 -7.55 8.69
CA GLY A 208 21.21 -8.87 9.09
C GLY A 208 20.19 -10.01 8.92
N SER A 209 19.04 -9.76 8.28
CA SER A 209 18.07 -10.81 7.97
C SER A 209 18.51 -11.69 6.80
N PHE A 210 18.01 -12.92 6.76
CA PHE A 210 18.21 -13.82 5.61
C PHE A 210 17.68 -13.20 4.31
N LEU A 211 16.50 -12.56 4.35
CA LEU A 211 15.91 -11.88 3.19
C LEU A 211 16.79 -10.75 2.66
N ARG A 212 17.44 -10.00 3.56
CA ARG A 212 18.39 -8.97 3.16
C ARG A 212 19.62 -9.55 2.45
N GLN A 213 20.13 -10.70 2.90
CA GLN A 213 21.22 -11.37 2.19
C GLN A 213 20.77 -11.95 0.85
N GLN A 214 19.55 -12.47 0.77
CA GLN A 214 18.98 -12.99 -0.46
C GLN A 214 18.78 -11.88 -1.51
N THR A 215 18.20 -10.74 -1.13
CA THR A 215 18.06 -9.55 -2.01
C THR A 215 19.43 -9.09 -2.52
N ALA A 216 20.42 -8.97 -1.63
CA ALA A 216 21.79 -8.59 -2.01
C ALA A 216 22.41 -9.55 -3.02
N TYR A 217 22.21 -10.86 -2.83
CA TYR A 217 22.73 -11.88 -3.74
C TYR A 217 22.09 -11.79 -5.12
N LEU A 218 20.76 -11.69 -5.19
CA LEU A 218 20.04 -11.60 -6.46
C LEU A 218 20.37 -10.30 -7.21
N LEU A 219 20.50 -9.17 -6.50
CA LEU A 219 20.99 -7.92 -7.09
C LEU A 219 22.38 -8.11 -7.70
N PHE A 220 23.31 -8.75 -6.99
CA PHE A 220 24.65 -8.99 -7.49
C PHE A 220 24.67 -9.87 -8.74
N ASP A 221 23.89 -10.95 -8.75
CA ASP A 221 23.84 -11.91 -9.86
C ASP A 221 23.30 -11.26 -11.14
N HIS A 222 22.17 -10.55 -11.04
CA HIS A 222 21.55 -9.87 -12.18
C HIS A 222 22.25 -8.57 -12.59
N ALA A 223 22.93 -7.87 -11.67
CA ALA A 223 23.70 -6.68 -12.04
C ALA A 223 24.77 -6.98 -13.11
N GLY A 224 25.34 -8.20 -13.11
CA GLY A 224 26.36 -8.60 -14.08
C GLY A 224 25.86 -8.72 -15.52
N THR A 225 24.56 -8.87 -15.72
CA THR A 225 23.93 -9.10 -17.03
C THR A 225 23.30 -7.86 -17.65
N LEU A 226 23.22 -6.75 -16.90
CA LEU A 226 22.74 -5.46 -17.42
C LEU A 226 23.62 -4.98 -18.59
N GLU A 227 23.07 -4.16 -19.48
CA GLU A 227 23.83 -3.62 -20.62
C GLU A 227 24.41 -2.23 -20.32
N ILE A 228 23.71 -1.44 -19.51
CA ILE A 228 24.05 -0.05 -19.19
C ILE A 228 24.95 0.00 -17.95
N GLU A 229 26.13 0.61 -18.07
CA GLU A 229 27.13 0.63 -16.98
C GLU A 229 26.67 1.44 -15.76
N GLU A 230 25.88 2.48 -15.96
CA GLU A 230 25.25 3.24 -14.88
C GLU A 230 24.32 2.35 -14.03
N GLU A 231 23.49 1.53 -14.68
CA GLU A 231 22.55 0.62 -14.01
C GLU A 231 23.30 -0.51 -13.30
N LYS A 232 24.36 -1.07 -13.92
CA LYS A 232 25.28 -2.01 -13.26
C LYS A 232 25.84 -1.42 -11.98
N ALA A 233 26.36 -0.19 -12.06
CA ALA A 233 26.94 0.47 -10.90
C ALA A 233 25.89 0.62 -9.80
N GLU A 234 24.68 1.06 -10.11
CA GLU A 234 23.62 1.19 -9.12
C GLU A 234 23.25 -0.14 -8.46
N ALA A 235 23.05 -1.20 -9.25
CA ALA A 235 22.72 -2.52 -8.73
C ALA A 235 23.86 -3.14 -7.90
N PHE A 236 25.13 -3.03 -8.34
CA PHE A 236 26.28 -3.49 -7.54
C PHE A 236 26.49 -2.66 -6.27
N LYS A 237 26.21 -1.35 -6.31
CA LYS A 237 26.23 -0.50 -5.11
C LYS A 237 25.19 -0.99 -4.11
N ALA A 238 23.96 -1.20 -4.56
CA ALA A 238 22.88 -1.72 -3.72
C ALA A 238 23.23 -3.08 -3.14
N ALA A 239 23.67 -4.04 -3.97
CA ALA A 239 24.13 -5.35 -3.51
C ALA A 239 25.21 -5.24 -2.40
N SER A 240 26.14 -4.29 -2.53
CA SER A 240 27.14 -4.03 -1.50
C SER A 240 26.56 -3.46 -0.20
N ILE A 241 25.53 -2.62 -0.27
CA ILE A 241 24.89 -1.99 0.90
C ILE A 241 23.99 -2.99 1.65
N TYR A 242 23.35 -3.90 0.93
CA TYR A 242 22.47 -4.91 1.53
C TYR A 242 23.22 -6.15 2.00
N ALA A 243 24.39 -6.47 1.42
CA ALA A 243 25.24 -7.55 1.88
C ALA A 243 25.70 -7.38 3.34
N ASP A 244 25.97 -8.50 4.01
CA ASP A 244 26.48 -8.49 5.38
C ASP A 244 27.85 -7.79 5.41
N PRO A 245 28.13 -6.93 6.41
CA PRO A 245 29.41 -6.27 6.50
C PRO A 245 30.55 -7.27 6.59
N THR A 246 31.65 -6.96 5.92
CA THR A 246 32.87 -7.74 5.76
C THR A 246 32.70 -9.06 5.00
N SER A 247 31.49 -9.37 4.52
CA SER A 247 31.21 -10.58 3.75
C SER A 247 31.96 -10.58 2.41
N GLN A 248 32.09 -11.77 1.82
CA GLN A 248 32.66 -11.88 0.48
C GLN A 248 31.77 -11.20 -0.56
N LEU A 249 30.44 -11.26 -0.38
CA LEU A 249 29.48 -10.60 -1.25
C LEU A 249 29.62 -9.07 -1.21
N GLU A 250 29.80 -8.45 -0.04
CA GLU A 250 30.07 -7.00 0.06
C GLU A 250 31.35 -6.64 -0.71
N LYS A 251 32.43 -7.41 -0.50
CA LYS A 251 33.73 -7.19 -1.14
C LYS A 251 33.63 -7.26 -2.66
N ASP A 252 32.99 -8.30 -3.18
CA ASP A 252 32.86 -8.53 -4.62
C ASP A 252 31.91 -7.50 -5.25
N SER A 253 30.81 -7.18 -4.59
CA SER A 253 29.87 -6.13 -5.03
C SER A 253 30.54 -4.76 -5.07
N THR A 254 31.25 -4.37 -4.01
CA THR A 254 32.04 -3.13 -3.97
C THR A 254 33.03 -3.07 -5.13
N LYS A 255 33.79 -4.15 -5.37
CA LYS A 255 34.76 -4.21 -6.46
C LYS A 255 34.10 -4.04 -7.83
N LYS A 256 32.96 -4.69 -8.05
CA LYS A 256 32.18 -4.60 -9.29
C LYS A 256 31.56 -3.22 -9.49
N TYR A 257 31.08 -2.58 -8.43
CA TYR A 257 30.63 -1.19 -8.46
C TYR A 257 31.76 -0.25 -8.91
N ILE A 258 32.93 -0.31 -8.27
CA ILE A 258 34.09 0.53 -8.65
C ILE A 258 34.48 0.30 -10.11
N GLN A 259 34.48 -0.97 -10.56
CA GLN A 259 34.78 -1.31 -11.95
C GLN A 259 33.75 -0.73 -12.94
N SER A 260 32.46 -0.78 -12.61
CA SER A 260 31.37 -0.29 -13.48
C SER A 260 31.39 1.24 -13.56
N VAL A 261 31.53 1.93 -12.41
CA VAL A 261 31.76 3.39 -12.41
C VAL A 261 33.04 3.73 -13.20
N GLY A 262 34.10 2.96 -13.06
CA GLY A 262 35.35 3.16 -13.80
C GLY A 262 35.20 3.17 -15.33
N GLN A 263 34.18 2.47 -15.85
CA GLN A 263 33.83 2.34 -17.27
C GLN A 263 32.92 3.45 -17.81
N LEU A 264 32.40 4.33 -16.96
CA LEU A 264 31.61 5.49 -17.42
C LEU A 264 32.45 6.40 -18.33
N PRO A 265 31.83 7.00 -19.37
CA PRO A 265 32.56 7.54 -20.52
C PRO A 265 33.42 8.77 -20.20
N SER A 266 33.05 9.58 -19.20
CA SER A 266 33.81 10.78 -18.84
C SER A 266 34.40 10.73 -17.44
N LYS A 267 35.56 11.38 -17.25
CA LYS A 267 36.15 11.59 -15.92
C LYS A 267 35.22 12.40 -14.99
N GLY A 268 34.46 13.34 -15.56
CA GLY A 268 33.49 14.17 -14.84
C GLY A 268 32.39 13.32 -14.21
N GLN A 269 31.70 12.50 -15.02
CA GLN A 269 30.66 11.59 -14.54
C GLN A 269 31.16 10.65 -13.45
N ARG A 270 32.32 10.02 -13.64
CA ARG A 270 32.93 9.14 -12.62
C ARG A 270 33.14 9.85 -11.29
N THR A 271 33.65 11.08 -11.36
CA THR A 271 33.88 11.92 -10.18
C THR A 271 32.57 12.26 -9.49
N GLU A 272 31.56 12.71 -10.24
CA GLU A 272 30.26 13.11 -9.71
C GLU A 272 29.53 11.93 -9.07
N THR A 273 29.52 10.77 -9.73
CA THR A 273 28.95 9.52 -9.19
C THR A 273 29.60 9.15 -7.87
N PHE A 274 30.93 9.09 -7.81
CA PHE A 274 31.63 8.78 -6.57
C PHE A 274 31.42 9.81 -5.47
N ILE A 275 31.37 11.12 -5.77
CA ILE A 275 31.09 12.15 -4.76
C ILE A 275 29.67 11.97 -4.20
N ARG A 276 28.68 11.82 -5.07
CA ARG A 276 27.28 11.62 -4.68
C ARG A 276 27.15 10.39 -3.78
N ASP A 277 27.72 9.26 -4.21
CA ASP A 277 27.58 8.00 -3.50
C ASP A 277 28.38 7.98 -2.19
N LEU A 278 29.55 8.66 -2.12
CA LEU A 278 30.29 8.83 -0.87
C LEU A 278 29.48 9.59 0.20
N GLU A 279 28.66 10.56 -0.20
CA GLU A 279 27.85 11.36 0.73
C GLU A 279 26.69 10.56 1.34
N LEU A 280 26.24 9.52 0.65
CA LEU A 280 25.09 8.69 1.04
C LEU A 280 25.49 7.36 1.68
N THR A 281 26.77 6.97 1.58
CA THR A 281 27.27 5.69 2.08
C THR A 281 27.76 5.81 3.53
N ASP A 282 27.50 4.79 4.34
CA ASP A 282 28.02 4.71 5.71
C ASP A 282 29.55 4.76 5.73
N LYS A 283 30.10 5.62 6.59
CA LYS A 283 31.54 5.86 6.72
C LYS A 283 32.32 4.65 7.20
N ASP A 284 31.64 3.74 7.89
CA ASP A 284 32.25 2.52 8.42
C ASP A 284 32.19 1.35 7.41
N SER A 285 31.56 1.54 6.24
CA SER A 285 31.47 0.53 5.19
C SER A 285 32.75 0.39 4.36
N GLN A 286 32.97 -0.79 3.78
CA GLN A 286 34.08 -1.00 2.85
C GLN A 286 33.92 -0.15 1.58
N LEU A 287 32.68 -0.02 1.10
CA LEU A 287 32.34 0.79 -0.06
C LEU A 287 32.82 2.24 0.09
N TYR A 288 32.59 2.86 1.24
CA TYR A 288 33.02 4.23 1.51
C TYR A 288 34.54 4.41 1.39
N GLU A 289 35.33 3.51 1.98
CA GLU A 289 36.79 3.60 1.91
C GLU A 289 37.33 3.34 0.50
N GLU A 290 36.71 2.46 -0.29
CA GLU A 290 37.09 2.26 -1.70
C GLU A 290 36.73 3.47 -2.58
N ILE A 291 35.54 4.06 -2.42
CA ILE A 291 35.17 5.29 -3.14
C ILE A 291 36.16 6.42 -2.86
N LYS A 292 36.55 6.60 -1.60
CA LYS A 292 37.53 7.62 -1.18
C LYS A 292 38.91 7.39 -1.81
N LYS A 293 39.36 6.14 -1.94
CA LYS A 293 40.61 5.79 -2.64
C LYS A 293 40.52 6.17 -4.11
N GLU A 294 39.42 5.86 -4.79
CA GLU A 294 39.22 6.21 -6.20
C GLU A 294 39.15 7.71 -6.44
N LEU A 295 38.42 8.46 -5.61
CA LEU A 295 38.39 9.92 -5.68
C LEU A 295 39.78 10.56 -5.51
N SER A 296 40.62 9.94 -4.67
CA SER A 296 42.00 10.39 -4.49
C SER A 296 42.84 10.16 -5.74
N LYS A 297 42.67 9.02 -6.44
CA LYS A 297 43.33 8.73 -7.72
C LYS A 297 42.87 9.66 -8.85
N LEU A 298 41.60 10.07 -8.84
CA LEU A 298 41.05 11.01 -9.82
C LEU A 298 41.55 12.45 -9.63
N GLY A 299 42.29 12.73 -8.56
CA GLY A 299 42.89 14.04 -8.28
C GLY A 299 41.98 15.01 -7.54
N ASN A 300 40.88 14.53 -6.94
CA ASN A 300 39.86 15.35 -6.28
C ASN A 300 39.99 15.36 -4.75
N VAL A 301 41.21 15.20 -4.23
CA VAL A 301 41.52 15.23 -2.79
C VAL A 301 41.10 16.56 -2.15
N SER A 302 41.13 17.67 -2.88
CA SER A 302 40.74 18.99 -2.36
C SER A 302 39.24 19.11 -2.04
N ILE A 303 38.36 18.42 -2.79
CA ILE A 303 36.91 18.40 -2.50
C ILE A 303 36.60 17.57 -1.24
N LEU A 304 37.35 16.48 -1.05
CA LEU A 304 37.30 15.64 0.16
C LEU A 304 37.75 16.41 1.42
N LEU A 305 38.72 17.32 1.29
CA LEU A 305 39.24 18.12 2.41
C LEU A 305 38.38 19.36 2.73
N GLU A 306 37.88 20.09 1.73
CA GLU A 306 37.05 21.30 1.96
C GLU A 306 35.71 20.98 2.67
N LYS A 307 35.11 19.80 2.43
CA LYS A 307 33.86 19.41 3.11
C LYS A 307 34.08 18.80 4.51
N GLN A 308 35.24 18.18 4.77
CA GLN A 308 35.60 17.73 6.12
C GLN A 308 35.91 18.90 7.09
N GLU A 309 36.42 20.03 6.60
CA GLU A 309 36.61 21.22 7.44
C GLU A 309 35.29 21.91 7.82
N LYS A 310 34.28 21.88 6.94
CA LYS A 310 32.94 22.44 7.25
C LYS A 310 32.18 21.65 8.32
N THR A 311 32.47 20.36 8.51
CA THR A 311 31.86 19.55 9.57
C THR A 311 32.62 19.65 10.92
N LYS A 312 33.92 19.97 10.91
CA LYS A 312 34.72 20.21 12.13
C LYS A 312 34.64 21.66 12.66
N SER A 313 34.15 22.61 11.87
CA SER A 313 34.16 24.05 12.21
C SER A 313 32.85 24.61 12.78
N ARG A 314 31.89 23.78 13.24
CA ARG A 314 30.82 24.30 14.12
C ARG A 314 31.40 24.56 15.51
N PRO A 315 31.52 25.81 15.98
CA PRO A 315 31.90 26.06 17.36
C PRO A 315 30.78 25.53 18.25
N LYS A 316 31.12 24.76 19.29
CA LYS A 316 30.22 24.50 20.41
C LYS A 316 29.82 25.87 20.98
N LYS A 317 28.65 26.40 20.59
CA LYS A 317 27.98 27.45 21.35
C LYS A 317 27.69 26.84 22.73
N ARG A 318 28.57 27.10 23.70
CA ARG A 318 28.24 27.01 25.11
C ARG A 318 26.99 27.86 25.30
N GLY A 319 25.85 27.21 25.51
CA GLY A 319 24.65 27.88 25.97
C GLY A 319 24.98 28.60 27.26
N LYS A 320 24.86 29.94 27.25
CA LYS A 320 24.76 30.71 28.48
C LYS A 320 23.54 30.17 29.23
N LEU A 321 23.74 29.67 30.44
CA LEU A 321 22.65 29.42 31.38
C LEU A 321 21.86 30.71 31.55
N ILE A 322 20.58 30.67 31.19
CA ILE A 322 19.58 31.64 31.62
C ILE A 322 19.14 31.18 33.02
N PRO A 323 19.26 32.01 34.07
CA PRO A 323 18.76 31.64 35.38
C PRO A 323 17.22 31.68 35.39
N PHE A 324 16.61 30.59 35.88
CA PHE A 324 15.19 30.49 36.16
C PHE A 324 14.76 31.55 37.19
N PRO A 325 13.64 32.27 37.00
CA PRO A 325 13.04 33.08 38.05
C PRO A 325 12.33 32.16 39.06
N GLN A 326 12.60 32.36 40.35
CA GLN A 326 11.87 31.69 41.42
C GLN A 326 10.44 32.23 41.53
N PRO A 327 9.46 31.37 41.84
CA PRO A 327 8.07 31.79 42.06
C PRO A 327 7.93 32.50 43.42
N SER A 328 7.23 33.63 43.39
CA SER A 328 6.62 34.29 44.56
C SER A 328 5.22 33.76 44.81
#